data_AF-A0AAJ2HFG5-F1
#
_entry.id   AF-A0AAJ2HFG5-F1
#
_cell.length_a   1.000
_cell.length_b   1.000
_cell.length_c   1.000
_cell.angle_alpha   90.00
_cell.angle_beta   90.00
_cell.angle_gamma   90.00
#
_symmetry.space_group_name_H-M   'P 1'
#
loop_
_entity.id
_entity.type
_entity.pdbx_description
1 polymer ?
#
loop_
_entity_poly.entity_id
_entity_poly.type
_entity_poly.pdbx_seq_one_letter_code
_entity_poly.pdbx_strand_id
1 'polypeptide(L)'
;MIAPVKGPAPTRLVPTAWDEQGNEIAQSVLTGQRMKVRALCLTSPDIVVPIVFVPGIMGTRLRLKGRDKGPAWFPPEGGWETLALALKHVVRTAADRQRLLNPDSTEVDEDGPAFPDDISKTLLAFAPGKSDAERIKWRGWGQLHADSYLPILSLLETSMALIFDPASQGKKLTSHWQELVMARQDAGKLGAQKPFTPLQEKQLQEAAELLYPVHAVGYNWLQSNKVSAQRLAKEIERITAYYRSKGRSCEQVILVTHSMGGLVARACAQLPEMAERILGVVHGVMPALGAPATYKRIRAGFEGAGQVVLGRNAAECTAVMANAPGPLELLPTAQYKTWSNRGERHWLRVSYVGIGQRGMAEEMENFLGEGDPYRNIYLNNSADWWKLIREDLIDPAGREDSEHAKKDGKVTAAKTRPAPDFDRYARTLKIARSFHKQIEDRYHPNTYAYYAADGQQLAWNEINWKCKPMVPGDPTKAQLVADDLNGMVELRFGGEDNRYCILQDGTGPGDGTVPAESGAAPKPFVVQLFKHEGKLRSHESYDHQFSYNAAISQAVTLYSIVRIVNSSGLLRKS
;
A
#
# COMPACT_ATOMS: atom_id res chain seq x y z
N MET A 1 -54.17 -29.29 -4.43
CA MET A 1 -53.86 -27.89 -4.09
C MET A 1 -52.70 -27.88 -3.12
N ILE A 2 -51.53 -27.43 -3.56
CA ILE A 2 -50.35 -27.25 -2.70
C ILE A 2 -50.65 -26.05 -1.80
N ALA A 3 -50.66 -26.26 -0.48
CA ALA A 3 -50.85 -25.18 0.47
C ALA A 3 -49.75 -24.12 0.26
N PRO A 4 -50.08 -22.82 0.22
CA PRO A 4 -49.07 -21.79 0.11
C PRO A 4 -48.16 -21.89 1.34
N VAL A 5 -46.85 -22.02 1.11
CA VAL A 5 -45.84 -21.95 2.16
C VAL A 5 -46.04 -20.59 2.85
N LYS A 6 -46.55 -20.60 4.08
CA LYS A 6 -46.66 -19.38 4.88
C LYS A 6 -45.25 -18.82 5.06
N GLY A 7 -44.97 -17.69 4.41
CA GLY A 7 -43.79 -16.90 4.72
C GLY A 7 -43.76 -16.52 6.21
N PRO A 8 -42.59 -16.14 6.74
CA PRO A 8 -42.49 -15.67 8.12
C PRO A 8 -43.51 -14.56 8.37
N ALA A 9 -44.11 -14.55 9.57
CA ALA A 9 -45.05 -13.50 9.95
C ALA A 9 -44.38 -12.13 9.81
N PRO A 10 -45.10 -11.09 9.35
CA PRO A 10 -44.52 -9.78 9.12
C PRO A 10 -43.90 -9.22 10.41
N THR A 11 -42.66 -8.78 10.30
CA THR A 11 -41.90 -8.14 11.38
C THR A 11 -41.59 -6.69 11.05
N ARG A 12 -41.55 -5.82 12.06
CA ARG A 12 -40.96 -4.49 11.98
C ARG A 12 -39.58 -4.52 12.63
N LEU A 13 -38.56 -4.01 11.94
CA LEU A 13 -37.23 -3.85 12.52
C LEU A 13 -37.31 -2.83 13.67
N VAL A 14 -36.71 -3.18 14.80
CA VAL A 14 -36.56 -2.29 15.95
C VAL A 14 -35.19 -1.62 15.87
N PRO A 15 -35.11 -0.28 15.99
CA PRO A 15 -33.83 0.39 16.12
C PRO A 15 -33.05 -0.18 17.31
N THR A 16 -31.84 -0.65 17.03
CA THR A 16 -30.88 -1.09 18.03
C THR A 16 -29.78 -0.03 18.17
N ALA A 17 -29.38 0.20 19.41
CA ALA A 17 -28.34 1.11 19.83
C ALA A 17 -27.47 0.42 20.88
N TRP A 18 -26.49 1.12 21.42
CA TRP A 18 -25.58 0.61 22.43
C TRP A 18 -25.45 1.60 23.59
N ASP A 19 -25.39 1.10 24.82
CA ASP A 19 -25.10 1.94 25.99
C ASP A 19 -23.59 2.22 26.15
N GLU A 20 -23.24 3.06 27.13
CA GLU A 20 -21.83 3.40 27.44
C GLU A 20 -20.99 2.18 27.88
N GLN A 21 -21.66 1.16 28.38
CA GLN A 21 -21.05 -0.09 28.80
C GLN A 21 -20.78 -1.02 27.61
N GLY A 22 -21.42 -0.78 26.46
CA GLY A 22 -21.31 -1.61 25.25
C GLY A 22 -22.34 -2.74 25.22
N ASN A 23 -23.45 -2.60 25.93
CA ASN A 23 -24.60 -3.50 25.83
C ASN A 23 -25.56 -3.04 24.74
N GLU A 24 -26.22 -3.99 24.08
CA GLU A 24 -27.24 -3.70 23.08
C GLU A 24 -28.53 -3.21 23.73
N ILE A 25 -29.04 -2.09 23.24
CA ILE A 25 -30.33 -1.54 23.61
C ILE A 25 -31.23 -1.58 22.39
N ALA A 26 -32.38 -2.24 22.47
CA ALA A 26 -33.43 -2.12 21.48
C ALA A 26 -34.50 -1.14 21.98
N GLN A 27 -34.76 -0.07 21.23
CA GLN A 27 -35.81 0.88 21.62
C GLN A 27 -37.07 0.63 20.79
N SER A 28 -38.14 0.22 21.46
CA SER A 28 -39.44 -0.02 20.85
C SER A 28 -40.51 0.81 21.54
N VAL A 29 -41.54 1.20 20.78
CA VAL A 29 -42.77 1.82 21.32
C VAL A 29 -43.81 0.76 21.66
N LEU A 30 -44.68 1.07 22.61
CA LEU A 30 -45.89 0.28 22.87
C LEU A 30 -46.86 0.44 21.69
N THR A 31 -47.42 -0.66 21.21
CA THR A 31 -48.40 -0.68 20.11
C THR A 31 -49.77 -1.11 20.62
N GLY A 32 -50.85 -0.55 20.06
CA GLY A 32 -52.22 -0.96 20.40
C GLY A 32 -52.46 -2.45 20.10
N GLN A 33 -53.37 -3.09 20.85
CA GLN A 33 -53.62 -4.55 20.81
C GLN A 33 -53.97 -5.11 19.42
N ARG A 34 -54.44 -4.25 18.49
CA ARG A 34 -54.78 -4.60 17.10
C ARG A 34 -53.56 -4.75 16.19
N MET A 35 -52.40 -4.19 16.54
CA MET A 35 -51.16 -4.34 15.76
C MET A 35 -50.49 -5.66 16.11
N LYS A 36 -50.56 -6.65 15.20
CA LYS A 36 -49.99 -8.00 15.37
C LYS A 36 -48.59 -8.17 14.76
N VAL A 37 -48.05 -7.12 14.15
CA VAL A 37 -46.70 -7.12 13.56
C VAL A 37 -45.67 -7.28 14.68
N ARG A 38 -44.83 -8.32 14.59
CA ARG A 38 -43.81 -8.59 15.61
C ARG A 38 -42.65 -7.61 15.49
N ALA A 39 -42.07 -7.25 16.62
CA ALA A 39 -40.83 -6.50 16.66
C ALA A 39 -39.65 -7.47 16.38
N LEU A 40 -38.75 -7.10 15.46
CA LEU A 40 -37.51 -7.81 15.18
C LEU A 40 -36.35 -6.99 15.77
N CYS A 41 -35.73 -7.52 16.82
CA CYS A 41 -34.50 -6.97 17.38
C CYS A 41 -33.33 -7.79 16.84
N LEU A 42 -32.35 -7.12 16.22
CA LEU A 42 -31.12 -7.77 15.80
C LEU A 42 -30.15 -7.74 16.97
N THR A 43 -29.49 -8.86 17.24
CA THR A 43 -28.43 -8.95 18.24
C THR A 43 -27.10 -9.17 17.55
N SER A 44 -26.03 -8.63 18.12
CA SER A 44 -24.70 -8.72 17.55
C SER A 44 -23.98 -9.96 18.04
N PRO A 45 -23.21 -10.63 17.16
CA PRO A 45 -22.43 -11.80 17.52
C PRO A 45 -21.46 -11.57 18.68
N ASP A 46 -21.25 -12.61 19.49
CA ASP A 46 -20.32 -12.58 20.63
C ASP A 46 -18.85 -12.69 20.22
N ILE A 47 -18.59 -13.29 19.06
CA ILE A 47 -17.25 -13.43 18.50
C ILE A 47 -16.99 -12.27 17.55
N VAL A 48 -15.91 -11.54 17.82
CA VAL A 48 -15.47 -10.38 17.06
C VAL A 48 -14.17 -10.72 16.36
N VAL A 49 -14.13 -10.49 15.05
CA VAL A 49 -12.93 -10.64 14.21
C VAL A 49 -12.68 -9.31 13.51
N PRO A 50 -11.94 -8.37 14.14
CA PRO A 50 -11.68 -7.08 13.55
C PRO A 50 -10.98 -7.21 12.20
N ILE A 51 -11.41 -6.40 11.23
CA ILE A 51 -10.71 -6.22 9.96
C ILE A 51 -9.81 -5.00 10.12
N VAL A 52 -8.50 -5.20 10.04
CA VAL A 52 -7.51 -4.12 10.19
C VAL A 52 -6.91 -3.79 8.83
N PHE A 53 -7.27 -2.61 8.31
CA PHE A 53 -6.77 -2.08 7.06
C PHE A 53 -5.39 -1.42 7.24
N VAL A 54 -4.43 -1.76 6.39
CA VAL A 54 -3.07 -1.21 6.40
C VAL A 54 -2.76 -0.55 5.05
N PRO A 55 -2.56 0.78 5.01
CA PRO A 55 -2.46 1.54 3.75
C PRO A 55 -1.10 1.37 3.04
N GLY A 56 -1.00 1.92 1.83
CA GLY A 56 0.25 1.99 1.06
C GLY A 56 1.17 3.15 1.45
N ILE A 57 2.28 3.28 0.70
CA ILE A 57 3.16 4.45 0.78
C ILE A 57 2.37 5.74 0.49
N MET A 58 2.66 6.81 1.23
CA MET A 58 1.91 8.09 1.19
C MET A 58 0.41 7.96 1.53
N GLY A 59 -0.06 6.78 1.93
CA GLY A 59 -1.46 6.53 2.23
C GLY A 59 -1.90 6.94 3.64
N THR A 60 -0.97 7.33 4.50
CA THR A 60 -1.21 7.81 5.86
C THR A 60 -0.80 9.26 5.97
N ARG A 61 -1.63 10.10 6.60
CA ARG A 61 -1.35 11.50 6.94
C ARG A 61 -0.21 11.60 7.96
N LEU A 62 0.71 12.54 7.78
CA LEU A 62 1.80 12.79 8.73
C LEU A 62 1.79 14.24 9.21
N ARG A 63 2.19 14.43 10.46
CA ARG A 63 2.46 15.73 11.07
C ARG A 63 3.83 15.75 11.73
N LEU A 64 4.35 16.95 12.00
CA LEU A 64 5.57 17.14 12.76
C LEU A 64 5.36 16.77 14.23
N LYS A 65 6.40 16.20 14.85
CA LYS A 65 6.49 15.94 16.28
C LYS A 65 6.82 17.22 17.04
N GLY A 66 6.50 17.23 18.34
CA GLY A 66 6.86 18.32 19.25
C GLY A 66 5.73 19.34 19.43
N ARG A 67 6.11 20.59 19.74
CA ARG A 67 5.15 21.67 20.04
C ARG A 67 4.46 22.19 18.78
N ASP A 68 5.20 22.31 17.69
CA ASP A 68 4.67 22.74 16.40
C ASP A 68 4.17 21.50 15.62
N LYS A 69 2.97 21.03 15.94
CA LYS A 69 2.29 19.89 15.29
C LYS A 69 1.76 20.22 13.89
N GLY A 70 2.54 20.98 13.11
CA GLY A 70 2.19 21.37 11.76
C GLY A 70 2.08 20.16 10.83
N PRO A 71 1.28 20.25 9.76
CA PRO A 71 1.13 19.15 8.81
C PRO A 71 2.43 18.93 8.04
N ALA A 72 2.90 17.68 7.99
CA ALA A 72 4.06 17.27 7.19
C ALA A 72 3.61 16.66 5.85
N TRP A 73 2.51 15.92 5.89
CA TRP A 73 1.89 15.30 4.73
C TRP A 73 0.38 15.17 4.96
N PHE A 74 -0.42 15.87 4.16
CA PHE A 74 -1.86 15.75 4.17
C PHE A 74 -2.35 15.74 2.71
N PRO A 75 -2.89 14.63 2.21
CA PRO A 75 -3.64 14.69 0.97
C PRO A 75 -4.97 15.41 1.25
N PRO A 76 -5.26 16.57 0.64
CA PRO A 76 -6.49 17.32 0.84
C PRO A 76 -7.68 16.60 0.24
N GLU A 77 -8.85 17.00 0.70
CA GLU A 77 -10.13 16.64 0.11
C GLU A 77 -10.34 17.46 -1.15
N GLY A 78 -10.65 16.82 -2.28
CA GLY A 78 -10.79 17.48 -3.57
C GLY A 78 -9.70 17.15 -4.59
N GLY A 79 -8.89 16.11 -4.32
CA GLY A 79 -7.97 15.52 -5.29
C GLY A 79 -6.55 16.10 -5.34
N TRP A 80 -5.74 15.57 -6.25
CA TRP A 80 -4.31 15.87 -6.34
C TRP A 80 -4.00 17.30 -6.83
N GLU A 81 -4.93 17.97 -7.50
CA GLU A 81 -4.76 19.34 -7.98
C GLU A 81 -4.82 20.38 -6.86
N THR A 82 -5.74 20.22 -5.91
CA THR A 82 -5.80 21.09 -4.71
C THR A 82 -4.60 20.86 -3.80
N LEU A 83 -4.08 19.62 -3.73
CA LEU A 83 -2.82 19.31 -3.04
C LEU A 83 -1.64 20.03 -3.66
N ALA A 84 -1.53 19.94 -4.99
CA ALA A 84 -0.45 20.56 -5.74
C ALA A 84 -0.38 22.06 -5.46
N LEU A 85 -1.54 22.72 -5.38
CA LEU A 85 -1.62 24.15 -5.09
C LEU A 85 -1.20 24.46 -3.65
N ALA A 86 -1.71 23.70 -2.66
CA ALA A 86 -1.38 23.93 -1.25
C ALA A 86 0.10 23.68 -0.93
N LEU A 87 0.66 22.57 -1.41
CA LEU A 87 2.06 22.20 -1.14
C LEU A 87 3.06 23.06 -1.91
N LYS A 88 2.75 23.53 -3.13
CA LYS A 88 3.64 24.42 -3.90
C LYS A 88 3.93 25.73 -3.16
N HIS A 89 3.04 26.18 -2.28
CA HIS A 89 3.26 27.40 -1.49
C HIS A 89 4.14 27.17 -0.26
N VAL A 90 4.10 25.98 0.33
CA VAL A 90 4.76 25.61 1.61
C VAL A 90 6.12 24.94 1.37
N VAL A 91 6.26 24.18 0.28
CA VAL A 91 7.41 23.31 0.00
C VAL A 91 7.97 23.66 -1.36
N ARG A 92 9.04 24.48 -1.39
CA ARG A 92 9.56 25.06 -2.63
C ARG A 92 10.84 24.41 -3.11
N THR A 93 11.69 23.94 -2.19
CA THR A 93 13.01 23.40 -2.51
C THR A 93 13.16 21.92 -2.12
N ALA A 94 14.26 21.30 -2.54
CA ALA A 94 14.63 19.96 -2.07
C ALA A 94 14.97 19.95 -0.57
N ALA A 95 15.56 21.04 -0.06
CA ALA A 95 15.86 21.21 1.36
C ALA A 95 14.59 21.35 2.21
N ASP A 96 13.60 22.12 1.76
CA ASP A 96 12.30 22.23 2.44
C ASP A 96 11.63 20.86 2.58
N ARG A 97 11.64 20.07 1.49
CA ARG A 97 11.12 18.69 1.48
C ARG A 97 11.87 17.80 2.46
N GLN A 98 13.20 17.85 2.45
CA GLN A 98 14.02 17.04 3.35
C GLN A 98 13.76 17.37 4.83
N ARG A 99 13.57 18.66 5.18
CA ARG A 99 13.25 19.08 6.55
C ARG A 99 11.85 18.61 6.96
N LEU A 100 10.88 18.75 6.06
CA LEU A 100 9.47 18.43 6.33
C LEU A 100 9.20 16.92 6.39
N LEU A 101 9.71 16.17 5.41
CA LEU A 101 9.50 14.73 5.25
C LEU A 101 10.66 13.93 5.83
N ASN A 102 10.84 14.05 7.14
CA ASN A 102 11.90 13.35 7.88
C ASN A 102 11.30 12.28 8.82
N PRO A 103 11.77 11.01 8.75
CA PRO A 103 11.21 9.90 9.56
C PRO A 103 11.33 10.10 11.08
N ASP A 104 12.31 10.88 11.54
CA ASP A 104 12.57 11.09 12.96
C ASP A 104 11.73 12.23 13.54
N SER A 105 11.36 13.22 12.72
CA SER A 105 10.56 14.38 13.13
C SER A 105 9.07 14.27 12.77
N THR A 106 8.64 13.20 12.08
CA THR A 106 7.23 13.02 11.67
C THR A 106 6.54 11.86 12.40
N GLU A 107 5.24 12.01 12.64
CA GLU A 107 4.35 11.00 13.22
C GLU A 107 3.01 10.95 12.48
N VAL A 108 2.23 9.89 12.71
CA VAL A 108 0.88 9.75 12.15
C VAL A 108 0.00 10.89 12.66
N ASP A 109 -0.69 11.56 11.74
CA ASP A 109 -1.75 12.50 12.06
C ASP A 109 -3.08 11.73 12.20
N GLU A 110 -3.62 11.69 13.42
CA GLU A 110 -4.84 10.96 13.76
C GLU A 110 -6.09 11.86 13.73
N ASP A 111 -5.90 13.16 13.48
CA ASP A 111 -6.95 14.19 13.53
C ASP A 111 -7.53 14.50 12.14
N GLY A 112 -7.27 13.63 11.16
CA GLY A 112 -7.79 13.78 9.81
C GLY A 112 -9.29 13.50 9.72
N PRO A 113 -9.94 14.06 8.69
CA PRO A 113 -11.36 13.87 8.43
C PRO A 113 -11.67 12.45 7.98
N ALA A 114 -12.84 11.93 8.35
CA ALA A 114 -13.44 10.78 7.70
C ALA A 114 -14.96 10.93 7.64
N PHE A 115 -15.55 10.47 6.54
CA PHE A 115 -16.98 10.61 6.25
C PHE A 115 -17.62 9.24 6.05
N PRO A 116 -17.86 8.47 7.13
CA PRO A 116 -18.63 7.23 7.02
C PRO A 116 -20.06 7.54 6.56
N ASP A 117 -20.63 6.63 5.77
CA ASP A 117 -22.06 6.64 5.48
C ASP A 117 -22.91 6.38 6.74
N ASP A 118 -24.21 6.62 6.69
CA ASP A 118 -25.09 6.52 7.88
C ASP A 118 -25.19 5.09 8.44
N ILE A 119 -25.03 4.07 7.58
CA ILE A 119 -24.97 2.68 8.01
C ILE A 119 -23.69 2.47 8.82
N SER A 120 -22.55 2.91 8.29
CA SER A 120 -21.25 2.85 8.95
C SER A 120 -21.25 3.62 10.27
N LYS A 121 -21.85 4.81 10.35
CA LYS A 121 -22.01 5.56 11.63
C LYS A 121 -22.74 4.74 12.69
N THR A 122 -23.80 4.03 12.28
CA THR A 122 -24.55 3.16 13.19
C THR A 122 -23.67 2.00 13.69
N LEU A 123 -22.88 1.39 12.82
CA LEU A 123 -21.97 0.28 13.14
C LEU A 123 -20.75 0.73 13.98
N LEU A 124 -20.32 1.98 13.79
CA LEU A 124 -19.27 2.62 14.58
C LEU A 124 -19.65 2.84 16.04
N ALA A 125 -20.92 2.71 16.42
CA ALA A 125 -21.37 2.85 17.82
C ALA A 125 -20.68 1.86 18.78
N PHE A 126 -20.11 0.76 18.27
CA PHE A 126 -19.32 -0.17 19.08
C PHE A 126 -17.95 0.41 19.51
N ALA A 127 -17.45 1.46 18.85
CA ALA A 127 -16.22 2.14 19.24
C ALA A 127 -16.47 3.06 20.46
N PRO A 128 -15.47 3.26 21.34
CA PRO A 128 -15.56 4.23 22.41
C PRO A 128 -15.62 5.64 21.82
N GLY A 129 -16.50 6.47 22.40
CA GLY A 129 -16.71 7.86 21.98
C GLY A 129 -18.17 8.28 22.12
N LYS A 130 -18.38 9.56 22.42
CA LYS A 130 -19.70 10.19 22.55
C LYS A 130 -20.20 10.76 21.23
N SER A 131 -19.28 11.03 20.31
CA SER A 131 -19.57 11.52 18.95
C SER A 131 -19.06 10.56 17.88
N ASP A 132 -19.62 10.64 16.67
CA ASP A 132 -19.14 9.89 15.52
C ASP A 132 -17.67 10.22 15.23
N ALA A 133 -17.26 11.48 15.37
CA ALA A 133 -15.86 11.89 15.18
C ALA A 133 -14.89 11.17 16.12
N GLU A 134 -15.23 11.03 17.40
CA GLU A 134 -14.38 10.30 18.37
C GLU A 134 -14.31 8.80 18.04
N ARG A 135 -15.43 8.20 17.63
CA ARG A 135 -15.52 6.78 17.26
C ARG A 135 -14.72 6.46 16.00
N ILE A 136 -14.86 7.30 14.98
CA ILE A 136 -14.10 7.26 13.72
C ILE A 136 -12.61 7.36 14.00
N LYS A 137 -12.21 8.34 14.83
CA LYS A 137 -10.82 8.54 15.22
C LYS A 137 -10.26 7.31 15.92
N TRP A 138 -11.03 6.68 16.80
CA TRP A 138 -10.62 5.46 17.49
C TRP A 138 -10.47 4.25 16.56
N ARG A 139 -11.34 4.12 15.54
CA ARG A 139 -11.18 3.15 14.44
C ARG A 139 -10.01 3.49 13.51
N GLY A 140 -9.44 4.69 13.62
CA GLY A 140 -8.26 5.13 12.87
C GLY A 140 -8.52 5.57 11.43
N TRP A 141 -9.78 5.70 11.00
CA TRP A 141 -10.11 6.04 9.61
C TRP A 141 -9.56 7.42 9.19
N GLY A 142 -9.56 8.37 10.14
CA GLY A 142 -8.99 9.71 9.94
C GLY A 142 -7.47 9.74 9.74
N GLN A 143 -6.75 8.63 9.95
CA GLN A 143 -5.31 8.54 9.71
C GLN A 143 -4.97 8.46 8.21
N LEU A 144 -5.93 8.08 7.38
CA LEU A 144 -5.68 7.67 5.99
C LEU A 144 -5.93 8.80 4.98
N HIS A 145 -5.43 8.60 3.77
CA HIS A 145 -5.87 9.36 2.60
C HIS A 145 -7.32 9.02 2.26
N ALA A 146 -8.21 10.00 2.43
CA ALA A 146 -9.65 9.77 2.38
C ALA A 146 -10.12 9.18 1.04
N ASP A 147 -9.81 9.84 -0.07
CA ASP A 147 -10.28 9.47 -1.42
C ASP A 147 -9.82 8.07 -1.85
N SER A 148 -8.70 7.59 -1.33
CA SER A 148 -8.16 6.27 -1.70
C SER A 148 -8.70 5.14 -0.84
N TYR A 149 -9.08 5.40 0.41
CA TYR A 149 -9.30 4.33 1.38
C TYR A 149 -10.66 4.36 2.08
N LEU A 150 -11.30 5.51 2.26
CA LEU A 150 -12.65 5.52 2.86
C LEU A 150 -13.66 4.69 2.08
N PRO A 151 -13.68 4.68 0.72
CA PRO A 151 -14.62 3.85 -0.02
C PRO A 151 -14.52 2.36 0.33
N ILE A 152 -13.31 1.80 0.42
CA ILE A 152 -13.13 0.38 0.78
C ILE A 152 -13.39 0.12 2.26
N LEU A 153 -13.08 1.06 3.15
CA LEU A 153 -13.41 0.93 4.58
C LEU A 153 -14.93 0.88 4.79
N SER A 154 -15.68 1.78 4.14
CA SER A 154 -17.15 1.81 4.15
C SER A 154 -17.72 0.53 3.55
N LEU A 155 -17.16 0.09 2.43
CA LEU A 155 -17.56 -1.17 1.79
C LEU A 155 -17.43 -2.36 2.73
N LEU A 156 -16.28 -2.50 3.39
CA LEU A 156 -16.01 -3.61 4.30
C LEU A 156 -16.93 -3.55 5.53
N GLU A 157 -17.10 -2.37 6.15
CA GLU A 157 -17.94 -2.20 7.35
C GLU A 157 -19.39 -2.56 7.04
N THR A 158 -19.93 -2.02 5.94
CA THR A 158 -21.34 -2.24 5.55
C THR A 158 -21.58 -3.66 5.06
N SER A 159 -20.70 -4.21 4.21
CA SER A 159 -20.90 -5.52 3.59
C SER A 159 -20.75 -6.64 4.59
N MET A 160 -19.75 -6.55 5.48
CA MET A 160 -19.52 -7.61 6.47
C MET A 160 -20.54 -7.55 7.62
N ALA A 161 -21.12 -6.39 7.92
CA ALA A 161 -22.23 -6.28 8.87
C ALA A 161 -23.56 -6.78 8.29
N LEU A 162 -23.77 -6.65 6.97
CA LEU A 162 -25.03 -6.96 6.30
C LEU A 162 -24.82 -7.99 5.17
N ILE A 163 -24.42 -9.21 5.55
CA ILE A 163 -24.30 -10.33 4.61
C ILE A 163 -25.69 -10.74 4.07
N PHE A 164 -26.65 -10.86 4.98
CA PHE A 164 -28.04 -11.16 4.67
C PHE A 164 -28.92 -9.94 4.93
N ASP A 165 -29.98 -9.80 4.14
CA ASP A 165 -31.03 -8.81 4.40
C ASP A 165 -31.66 -9.10 5.78
N PRO A 166 -31.58 -8.18 6.74
CA PRO A 166 -32.14 -8.41 8.07
C PRO A 166 -33.65 -8.70 8.04
N ALA A 167 -34.39 -8.11 7.09
CA ALA A 167 -35.82 -8.36 6.95
C ALA A 167 -36.12 -9.79 6.46
N SER A 168 -35.15 -10.44 5.82
CA SER A 168 -35.26 -11.83 5.37
C SER A 168 -35.00 -12.86 6.47
N GLN A 169 -34.49 -12.44 7.63
CA GLN A 169 -34.06 -13.31 8.73
C GLN A 169 -33.05 -14.36 8.25
N GLY A 170 -32.00 -13.93 7.55
CA GLY A 170 -30.91 -14.80 7.10
C GLY A 170 -31.23 -15.67 5.87
N LYS A 171 -32.34 -15.41 5.17
CA LYS A 171 -32.78 -16.23 4.01
C LYS A 171 -32.42 -15.63 2.65
N LYS A 172 -32.11 -14.34 2.60
CA LYS A 172 -31.79 -13.64 1.36
C LYS A 172 -30.52 -12.85 1.55
N LEU A 173 -29.54 -13.06 0.67
CA LEU A 173 -28.34 -12.24 0.61
C LEU A 173 -28.70 -10.79 0.26
N THR A 174 -27.92 -9.85 0.77
CA THR A 174 -28.01 -8.47 0.29
C THR A 174 -27.59 -8.40 -1.19
N SER A 175 -28.11 -7.40 -1.92
CA SER A 175 -27.72 -7.18 -3.32
C SER A 175 -26.21 -7.06 -3.48
N HIS A 176 -25.55 -6.45 -2.49
CA HIS A 176 -24.11 -6.32 -2.45
C HIS A 176 -23.39 -7.67 -2.54
N TRP A 177 -23.70 -8.62 -1.66
CA TRP A 177 -23.10 -9.95 -1.71
C TRP A 177 -23.53 -10.75 -2.94
N GLN A 178 -24.78 -10.62 -3.35
CA GLN A 178 -25.29 -11.32 -4.52
C GLN A 178 -24.58 -10.89 -5.80
N GLU A 179 -24.44 -9.58 -6.03
CA GLU A 179 -23.94 -9.01 -7.28
C GLU A 179 -22.41 -8.87 -7.32
N LEU A 180 -21.80 -8.48 -6.20
CA LEU A 180 -20.35 -8.27 -6.15
C LEU A 180 -19.58 -9.56 -5.95
N VAL A 181 -20.11 -10.51 -5.18
CA VAL A 181 -19.40 -11.76 -4.86
C VAL A 181 -20.04 -12.94 -5.57
N MET A 182 -21.29 -13.30 -5.23
CA MET A 182 -21.89 -14.57 -5.66
C MET A 182 -22.05 -14.68 -7.18
N ALA A 183 -22.45 -13.61 -7.86
CA ALA A 183 -22.58 -13.57 -9.31
C ALA A 183 -21.24 -13.53 -10.06
N ARG A 184 -20.12 -13.32 -9.36
CA ARG A 184 -18.78 -13.15 -9.95
C ARG A 184 -17.82 -14.29 -9.66
N GLN A 185 -18.27 -15.39 -9.05
CA GLN A 185 -17.42 -16.51 -8.62
C GLN A 185 -16.96 -17.44 -9.75
N ASP A 186 -16.46 -16.86 -10.84
CA ASP A 186 -15.80 -17.57 -11.92
C ASP A 186 -14.29 -17.43 -11.79
N ALA A 187 -13.59 -18.56 -11.78
CA ALA A 187 -12.14 -18.59 -11.56
C ALA A 187 -11.37 -17.77 -12.61
N GLY A 188 -11.81 -17.82 -13.87
CA GLY A 188 -11.20 -17.09 -14.97
C GLY A 188 -11.45 -15.59 -14.85
N LYS A 189 -12.70 -15.18 -14.61
CA LYS A 189 -13.09 -13.76 -14.49
C LYS A 189 -12.55 -13.06 -13.23
N LEU A 190 -12.18 -13.82 -12.20
CA LEU A 190 -11.49 -13.29 -11.02
C LEU A 190 -9.97 -13.39 -11.14
N GLY A 191 -9.44 -13.98 -12.20
CA GLY A 191 -7.99 -14.14 -12.40
C GLY A 191 -7.33 -15.12 -11.42
N ALA A 192 -8.05 -16.10 -10.88
CA ALA A 192 -7.50 -17.06 -9.92
C ALA A 192 -6.33 -17.87 -10.53
N GLN A 193 -5.20 -17.91 -9.83
CA GLN A 193 -3.97 -18.60 -10.29
C GLN A 193 -3.70 -19.94 -9.60
N LYS A 194 -4.54 -20.32 -8.63
CA LYS A 194 -4.57 -21.61 -7.93
C LYS A 194 -5.97 -22.20 -8.01
N PRO A 195 -6.18 -23.51 -7.72
CA PRO A 195 -7.51 -24.10 -7.68
C PRO A 195 -8.50 -23.24 -6.91
N PHE A 196 -9.56 -22.81 -7.62
CA PHE A 196 -10.57 -21.91 -7.09
C PHE A 196 -11.77 -22.70 -6.59
N THR A 197 -12.27 -22.34 -5.41
CA THR A 197 -13.50 -22.94 -4.86
C THR A 197 -14.51 -21.83 -4.63
N PRO A 198 -15.65 -21.81 -5.35
CA PRO A 198 -16.72 -20.86 -5.08
C PRO A 198 -17.23 -20.97 -3.63
N LEU A 199 -17.55 -19.83 -3.03
CA LEU A 199 -18.30 -19.73 -1.80
C LEU A 199 -19.71 -20.27 -1.98
N GLN A 200 -20.16 -21.01 -0.98
CA GLN A 200 -21.53 -21.49 -0.85
C GLN A 200 -22.29 -20.60 0.12
N GLU A 201 -23.62 -20.55 0.02
CA GLU A 201 -24.44 -19.74 0.93
C GLU A 201 -24.25 -20.14 2.40
N LYS A 202 -24.07 -21.43 2.69
CA LYS A 202 -23.75 -21.92 4.04
C LYS A 202 -22.49 -21.26 4.64
N GLN A 203 -21.47 -21.06 3.82
CA GLN A 203 -20.23 -20.40 4.21
C GLN A 203 -20.41 -18.90 4.50
N LEU A 204 -21.42 -18.28 3.88
CA LEU A 204 -21.82 -16.90 4.19
C LEU A 204 -22.67 -16.85 5.45
N GLN A 205 -23.54 -17.83 5.69
CA GLN A 205 -24.30 -17.97 6.94
C GLN A 205 -23.33 -18.10 8.13
N GLU A 206 -22.35 -19.00 8.01
CA GLU A 206 -21.28 -19.15 9.01
C GLU A 206 -20.53 -17.82 9.22
N ALA A 207 -20.13 -17.14 8.14
CA ALA A 207 -19.47 -15.84 8.26
C ALA A 207 -20.35 -14.76 8.93
N ALA A 208 -21.68 -14.82 8.79
CA ALA A 208 -22.61 -13.86 9.38
C ALA A 208 -22.79 -14.02 10.89
N GLU A 209 -22.34 -15.13 11.47
CA GLU A 209 -22.33 -15.38 12.93
C GLU A 209 -21.15 -14.69 13.64
N LEU A 210 -20.42 -13.79 12.97
CA LEU A 210 -19.28 -13.06 13.51
C LEU A 210 -19.43 -11.55 13.27
N LEU A 211 -18.87 -10.75 14.17
CA LEU A 211 -18.83 -9.30 14.03
C LEU A 211 -17.48 -8.84 13.45
N TYR A 212 -17.49 -7.99 12.42
CA TYR A 212 -16.28 -7.54 11.71
C TYR A 212 -16.10 -6.01 11.77
N PRO A 213 -15.74 -5.45 12.93
CA PRO A 213 -15.45 -4.03 13.00
C PRO A 213 -14.20 -3.72 12.15
N VAL A 214 -14.32 -2.79 11.22
CA VAL A 214 -13.24 -2.29 10.36
C VAL A 214 -12.47 -1.19 11.07
N HIS A 215 -11.17 -1.41 11.20
CA HIS A 215 -10.18 -0.47 11.72
C HIS A 215 -9.19 -0.12 10.61
N ALA A 216 -8.54 1.02 10.75
CA ALA A 216 -7.43 1.44 9.92
C ALA A 216 -6.22 1.73 10.81
N VAL A 217 -5.07 1.19 10.42
CA VAL A 217 -3.80 1.44 11.11
C VAL A 217 -2.86 2.12 10.14
N GLY A 218 -2.86 3.46 10.19
CA GLY A 218 -1.87 4.27 9.51
C GLY A 218 -0.50 4.12 10.16
N TYR A 219 0.56 4.33 9.38
CA TYR A 219 1.94 4.30 9.84
C TYR A 219 2.76 5.43 9.21
N ASN A 220 3.89 5.77 9.84
CA ASN A 220 4.85 6.68 9.23
C ASN A 220 5.60 5.94 8.10
N TRP A 221 5.14 6.13 6.87
CA TRP A 221 5.69 5.49 5.68
C TRP A 221 7.10 5.97 5.29
N LEU A 222 7.67 6.97 5.98
CA LEU A 222 9.08 7.35 5.85
C LEU A 222 9.99 6.44 6.69
N GLN A 223 9.48 5.91 7.82
CA GLN A 223 10.21 4.99 8.68
C GLN A 223 10.30 3.59 8.06
N SER A 224 11.19 2.76 8.59
CA SER A 224 11.30 1.37 8.13
C SER A 224 9.99 0.66 8.42
N ASN A 225 9.53 -0.16 7.47
CA ASN A 225 8.33 -0.97 7.65
C ASN A 225 8.48 -1.99 8.80
N LYS A 226 9.71 -2.26 9.28
CA LYS A 226 9.94 -2.97 10.54
C LYS A 226 9.37 -2.22 11.75
N VAL A 227 9.54 -0.90 11.80
CA VAL A 227 8.98 -0.03 12.86
C VAL A 227 7.46 0.07 12.69
N SER A 228 6.99 0.23 11.46
CA SER A 228 5.56 0.21 11.15
C SER A 228 4.89 -1.10 11.57
N ALA A 229 5.56 -2.24 11.41
CA ALA A 229 5.07 -3.54 11.86
C ALA A 229 4.93 -3.62 13.39
N GLN A 230 5.84 -3.00 14.14
CA GLN A 230 5.73 -2.91 15.60
C GLN A 230 4.55 -2.02 16.03
N ARG A 231 4.28 -0.92 15.30
CA ARG A 231 3.07 -0.11 15.50
C ARG A 231 1.82 -0.95 15.22
N LEU A 232 1.79 -1.68 14.10
CA LEU A 232 0.67 -2.54 13.75
C LEU A 232 0.39 -3.59 14.83
N ALA A 233 1.41 -4.29 15.33
CA ALA A 233 1.25 -5.26 16.42
C ALA A 233 0.65 -4.64 17.70
N LYS A 234 1.10 -3.42 18.07
CA LYS A 234 0.54 -2.69 19.22
C LYS A 234 -0.92 -2.32 19.01
N GLU A 235 -1.29 -1.87 17.80
CA GLU A 235 -2.68 -1.55 17.49
C GLU A 235 -3.56 -2.79 17.47
N ILE A 236 -3.09 -3.93 16.94
CA ILE A 236 -3.82 -5.21 17.01
C ILE A 236 -4.11 -5.58 18.47
N GLU A 237 -3.13 -5.49 19.36
CA GLU A 237 -3.34 -5.78 20.78
C GLU A 237 -4.32 -4.78 21.41
N ARG A 238 -4.15 -3.48 21.16
CA ARG A 238 -5.06 -2.43 21.67
C ARG A 238 -6.51 -2.67 21.23
N ILE A 239 -6.72 -2.99 19.96
CA ILE A 239 -8.02 -3.25 19.37
C ILE A 239 -8.63 -4.49 20.03
N THR A 240 -7.94 -5.62 19.99
CA THR A 240 -8.51 -6.89 20.50
C THR A 240 -8.74 -6.85 22.01
N ALA A 241 -7.85 -6.22 22.79
CA ALA A 241 -8.02 -6.02 24.22
C ALA A 241 -9.28 -5.20 24.57
N TYR A 242 -9.61 -4.19 23.75
CA TYR A 242 -10.83 -3.41 23.95
C TYR A 242 -12.07 -4.28 23.83
N TYR A 243 -12.20 -5.07 22.75
CA TYR A 243 -13.36 -5.95 22.56
C TYR A 243 -13.46 -7.00 23.68
N ARG A 244 -12.34 -7.58 24.11
CA ARG A 244 -12.30 -8.49 25.29
C ARG A 244 -12.78 -7.80 26.56
N SER A 245 -12.38 -6.54 26.79
CA SER A 245 -12.84 -5.76 27.96
C SER A 245 -14.34 -5.46 27.96
N LYS A 246 -14.99 -5.57 26.80
CA LYS A 246 -16.44 -5.45 26.61
C LYS A 246 -17.17 -6.79 26.66
N GLY A 247 -16.52 -7.84 27.15
CA GLY A 247 -17.11 -9.17 27.30
C GLY A 247 -17.23 -9.97 26.01
N ARG A 248 -16.58 -9.54 24.92
CA ARG A 248 -16.59 -10.24 23.63
C ARG A 248 -15.41 -11.19 23.47
N SER A 249 -15.60 -12.25 22.69
CA SER A 249 -14.51 -13.13 22.27
C SER A 249 -13.77 -12.50 21.10
N CYS A 250 -12.54 -12.06 21.30
CA CYS A 250 -11.76 -11.34 20.29
C CYS A 250 -10.27 -11.67 20.42
N GLU A 251 -9.84 -12.78 19.83
CA GLU A 251 -8.45 -13.26 19.93
C GLU A 251 -7.58 -12.94 18.73
N GLN A 252 -8.20 -12.74 17.56
CA GLN A 252 -7.52 -12.62 16.28
C GLN A 252 -8.12 -11.54 15.39
N VAL A 253 -7.33 -11.03 14.44
CA VAL A 253 -7.76 -10.04 13.43
C VAL A 253 -7.53 -10.56 12.02
N ILE A 254 -8.26 -10.03 11.04
CA ILE A 254 -7.94 -10.18 9.62
C ILE A 254 -7.24 -8.92 9.15
N LEU A 255 -6.08 -9.05 8.51
CA LEU A 255 -5.40 -7.90 7.90
C LEU A 255 -5.83 -7.74 6.45
N VAL A 256 -6.19 -6.53 6.05
CA VAL A 256 -6.40 -6.15 4.63
C VAL A 256 -5.40 -5.06 4.30
N THR A 257 -4.59 -5.24 3.26
CA THR A 257 -3.47 -4.32 3.00
C THR A 257 -3.54 -3.71 1.62
N HIS A 258 -3.04 -2.50 1.47
CA HIS A 258 -2.77 -1.89 0.18
C HIS A 258 -1.27 -1.69 -0.04
N SER A 259 -0.76 -2.02 -1.23
CA SER A 259 0.59 -1.65 -1.66
C SER A 259 1.66 -2.03 -0.62
N MET A 260 2.51 -1.08 -0.21
CA MET A 260 3.58 -1.24 0.78
C MET A 260 3.08 -1.67 2.17
N GLY A 261 1.80 -1.45 2.49
CA GLY A 261 1.17 -1.99 3.71
C GLY A 261 1.21 -3.52 3.77
N GLY A 262 1.31 -4.19 2.61
CA GLY A 262 1.55 -5.63 2.55
C GLY A 262 2.91 -6.04 3.10
N LEU A 263 3.95 -5.22 2.92
CA LEU A 263 5.28 -5.45 3.50
C LEU A 263 5.24 -5.26 5.03
N VAL A 264 4.49 -4.26 5.51
CA VAL A 264 4.25 -4.04 6.94
C VAL A 264 3.56 -5.25 7.58
N ALA A 265 2.50 -5.77 6.94
CA ALA A 265 1.77 -6.93 7.44
C ALA A 265 2.63 -8.22 7.41
N ARG A 266 3.42 -8.44 6.34
CA ARG A 266 4.38 -9.56 6.28
C ARG A 266 5.35 -9.51 7.45
N ALA A 267 5.93 -8.35 7.72
CA ALA A 267 6.85 -8.17 8.85
C ALA A 267 6.15 -8.31 10.21
N CYS A 268 4.93 -7.80 10.35
CA CYS A 268 4.12 -7.93 11.57
C CYS A 268 3.85 -9.39 11.90
N ALA A 269 3.49 -10.22 10.91
CA ALA A 269 3.27 -11.65 11.09
C ALA A 269 4.53 -12.41 11.54
N GLN A 270 5.73 -11.83 11.42
CA GLN A 270 6.99 -12.42 11.91
C GLN A 270 7.37 -11.96 13.32
N LEU A 271 6.60 -11.04 13.93
CA LEU A 271 6.83 -10.65 15.32
C LEU A 271 6.33 -11.76 16.27
N PRO A 272 6.92 -11.88 17.47
CA PRO A 272 6.46 -12.85 18.47
C PRO A 272 4.94 -12.76 18.69
N GLU A 273 4.28 -13.91 18.77
CA GLU A 273 2.83 -14.07 19.00
C GLU A 273 1.91 -13.53 17.89
N MET A 274 2.39 -12.66 17.00
CA MET A 274 1.54 -12.03 15.99
C MET A 274 1.04 -13.00 14.92
N ALA A 275 1.78 -14.05 14.61
CA ALA A 275 1.31 -15.11 13.71
C ALA A 275 0.02 -15.78 14.23
N GLU A 276 -0.17 -15.84 15.55
CA GLU A 276 -1.35 -16.43 16.18
C GLU A 276 -2.47 -15.39 16.35
N ARG A 277 -2.11 -14.11 16.52
CA ARG A 277 -3.06 -12.98 16.58
C ARG A 277 -3.64 -12.57 15.22
N ILE A 278 -3.06 -13.04 14.11
CA ILE A 278 -3.56 -12.79 12.76
C ILE A 278 -4.27 -14.05 12.27
N LEU A 279 -5.56 -13.94 11.96
CA LEU A 279 -6.37 -15.03 11.41
C LEU A 279 -6.02 -15.32 9.94
N GLY A 280 -5.73 -14.25 9.21
CA GLY A 280 -5.39 -14.29 7.80
C GLY A 280 -5.11 -12.89 7.26
N VAL A 281 -4.58 -12.84 6.03
CA VAL A 281 -4.17 -11.59 5.40
C VAL A 281 -4.69 -11.53 3.96
N VAL A 282 -5.23 -10.40 3.55
CA VAL A 282 -5.58 -10.08 2.16
C VAL A 282 -4.65 -8.97 1.67
N HIS A 283 -3.79 -9.27 0.70
CA HIS A 283 -2.90 -8.29 0.10
C HIS A 283 -3.46 -7.76 -1.23
N GLY A 284 -3.62 -6.43 -1.34
CA GLY A 284 -3.91 -5.76 -2.61
C GLY A 284 -2.68 -5.05 -3.15
N VAL A 285 -2.35 -5.30 -4.43
CA VAL A 285 -1.31 -4.61 -5.22
C VAL A 285 0.04 -4.46 -4.51
N MET A 286 0.45 -5.47 -3.74
CA MET A 286 1.69 -5.41 -2.96
C MET A 286 2.94 -5.47 -3.86
N PRO A 287 3.91 -4.53 -3.73
CA PRO A 287 5.22 -4.61 -4.38
C PRO A 287 6.11 -5.63 -3.66
N ALA A 288 5.77 -6.92 -3.76
CA ALA A 288 6.34 -7.97 -2.92
C ALA A 288 7.86 -8.10 -3.01
N LEU A 289 8.44 -7.75 -4.16
CA LEU A 289 9.88 -7.75 -4.45
C LEU A 289 10.44 -6.34 -4.72
N GLY A 290 9.72 -5.28 -4.36
CA GLY A 290 10.02 -3.90 -4.77
C GLY A 290 9.63 -3.62 -6.22
N ALA A 291 10.00 -2.45 -6.75
CA ALA A 291 9.72 -2.04 -8.12
C ALA A 291 10.86 -1.21 -8.72
N PRO A 292 11.31 -1.49 -9.96
CA PRO A 292 12.31 -0.67 -10.66
C PRO A 292 11.89 0.80 -10.80
N ALA A 293 10.59 1.10 -10.79
CA ALA A 293 10.07 2.47 -10.72
C ALA A 293 10.72 3.32 -9.61
N THR A 294 11.13 2.72 -8.48
CA THR A 294 11.83 3.41 -7.39
C THR A 294 13.19 3.97 -7.85
N TYR A 295 13.94 3.24 -8.69
CA TYR A 295 15.17 3.77 -9.33
C TYR A 295 14.84 4.96 -10.21
N LYS A 296 13.82 4.84 -11.08
CA LYS A 296 13.38 5.92 -11.97
C LYS A 296 13.03 7.18 -11.18
N ARG A 297 12.29 7.02 -10.08
CA ARG A 297 11.82 8.13 -9.25
C ARG A 297 12.95 8.85 -8.53
N ILE A 298 13.95 8.11 -8.05
CA ILE A 298 15.17 8.72 -7.47
C ILE A 298 15.99 9.44 -8.56
N ARG A 299 16.05 8.92 -9.78
CA ARG A 299 16.86 9.46 -10.89
C ARG A 299 16.19 10.54 -11.74
N ALA A 300 14.86 10.63 -11.73
CA ALA A 300 14.11 11.47 -12.67
C ALA A 300 12.80 12.02 -12.09
N GLY A 301 12.51 11.80 -10.81
CA GLY A 301 11.27 12.26 -10.17
C GLY A 301 10.06 11.34 -10.37
N PHE A 302 9.01 11.61 -9.60
CA PHE A 302 7.73 10.90 -9.70
C PHE A 302 6.89 11.33 -10.90
N GLU A 303 5.82 10.60 -11.16
CA GLU A 303 4.72 10.96 -12.06
C GLU A 303 3.48 11.34 -11.24
N GLY A 304 2.60 12.14 -11.84
CA GLY A 304 1.30 12.50 -11.28
C GLY A 304 1.37 13.01 -9.85
N ALA A 305 0.47 12.49 -9.01
CA ALA A 305 0.35 12.76 -7.59
C ALA A 305 1.68 12.79 -6.81
N GLY A 306 2.56 11.83 -7.07
CA GLY A 306 3.82 11.66 -6.34
C GLY A 306 4.81 12.82 -6.53
N GLN A 307 4.70 13.58 -7.64
CA GLN A 307 5.55 14.75 -7.90
C GLN A 307 5.40 15.83 -6.85
N VAL A 308 4.18 15.98 -6.34
CA VAL A 308 3.85 16.99 -5.34
C VAL A 308 4.47 16.63 -4.00
N VAL A 309 4.52 15.32 -3.69
CA VAL A 309 4.91 14.81 -2.37
C VAL A 309 6.41 14.61 -2.27
N LEU A 310 6.94 13.71 -3.10
CA LEU A 310 8.31 13.22 -3.01
C LEU A 310 9.22 13.92 -4.01
N GLY A 311 8.66 14.59 -5.02
CA GLY A 311 9.42 15.45 -5.92
C GLY A 311 9.25 15.11 -7.39
N ARG A 312 9.45 16.13 -8.21
CA ARG A 312 9.31 16.07 -9.68
C ARG A 312 10.60 15.74 -10.41
N ASN A 313 11.74 15.72 -9.70
CA ASN A 313 13.06 15.46 -10.27
C ASN A 313 13.98 14.77 -9.23
N ALA A 314 15.18 14.38 -9.67
CA ALA A 314 16.12 13.64 -8.85
C ALA A 314 16.57 14.38 -7.59
N ALA A 315 16.74 15.71 -7.64
CA ALA A 315 17.16 16.50 -6.48
C ALA A 315 16.11 16.44 -5.36
N GLU A 316 14.85 16.64 -5.70
CA GLU A 316 13.75 16.63 -4.74
C GLU A 316 13.54 15.21 -4.17
N CYS A 317 13.54 14.19 -5.03
CA CYS A 317 13.33 12.81 -4.60
C CYS A 317 14.49 12.25 -3.78
N THR A 318 15.73 12.49 -4.20
CA THR A 318 16.91 12.00 -3.48
C THR A 318 17.00 12.62 -2.09
N ALA A 319 16.69 13.91 -1.95
CA ALA A 319 16.73 14.61 -0.67
C ALA A 319 15.84 13.95 0.41
N VAL A 320 14.68 13.40 0.02
CA VAL A 320 13.79 12.67 0.95
C VAL A 320 14.15 11.19 1.00
N MET A 321 14.15 10.51 -0.14
CA MET A 321 14.22 9.05 -0.20
C MET A 321 15.58 8.50 0.26
N ALA A 322 16.70 9.21 0.03
CA ALA A 322 18.00 8.78 0.54
C ALA A 322 18.09 8.80 2.08
N ASN A 323 17.24 9.59 2.73
CA ASN A 323 17.21 9.78 4.18
C ASN A 323 16.06 9.02 4.87
N ALA A 324 15.22 8.31 4.11
CA ALA A 324 14.04 7.63 4.62
C ALA A 324 14.08 6.13 4.26
N PRO A 325 14.18 5.21 5.23
CA PRO A 325 14.25 3.77 4.94
C PRO A 325 12.97 3.21 4.30
N GLY A 326 11.78 3.72 4.65
CA GLY A 326 10.51 3.22 4.08
C GLY A 326 10.45 3.29 2.56
N PRO A 327 10.71 4.46 1.92
CA PRO A 327 10.81 4.57 0.47
C PRO A 327 11.92 3.70 -0.16
N LEU A 328 13.06 3.51 0.52
CA LEU A 328 14.14 2.62 0.04
C LEU A 328 13.76 1.14 0.09
N GLU A 329 12.80 0.76 0.95
CA GLU A 329 12.24 -0.60 1.00
C GLU A 329 11.30 -0.91 -0.20
N LEU A 330 11.11 0.04 -1.12
CA LEU A 330 10.47 -0.19 -2.42
C LEU A 330 11.46 -0.44 -3.56
N LEU A 331 12.77 -0.38 -3.30
CA LEU A 331 13.77 -0.76 -4.30
C LEU A 331 13.66 -2.25 -4.61
N PRO A 332 13.96 -2.68 -5.86
CA PRO A 332 14.04 -4.09 -6.19
C PRO A 332 14.89 -4.88 -5.18
N THR A 333 14.35 -5.99 -4.68
CA THR A 333 15.10 -6.91 -3.82
C THR A 333 16.14 -7.68 -4.65
N ALA A 334 17.04 -8.42 -3.99
CA ALA A 334 17.94 -9.34 -4.69
C ALA A 334 17.21 -10.46 -5.46
N GLN A 335 15.97 -10.77 -5.08
CA GLN A 335 15.10 -11.74 -5.73
C GLN A 335 14.40 -11.18 -6.98
N TYR A 336 14.36 -9.86 -7.15
CA TYR A 336 13.66 -9.25 -8.29
C TYR A 336 14.37 -9.57 -9.61
N LYS A 337 13.61 -10.14 -10.54
CA LYS A 337 14.02 -10.44 -11.90
C LYS A 337 12.99 -9.91 -12.87
N THR A 338 13.42 -9.63 -14.09
CA THR A 338 12.52 -9.27 -15.20
C THR A 338 12.68 -10.29 -16.32
N TRP A 339 11.73 -10.32 -17.26
CA TRP A 339 11.71 -11.28 -18.36
C TRP A 339 11.58 -10.59 -19.71
N SER A 340 12.29 -11.13 -20.68
CA SER A 340 12.10 -10.82 -22.10
C SER A 340 11.71 -12.08 -22.87
N ASN A 341 11.45 -11.96 -24.17
CA ASN A 341 11.27 -13.11 -25.06
C ASN A 341 12.50 -14.06 -25.12
N ARG A 342 13.67 -13.62 -24.62
CA ARG A 342 14.90 -14.40 -24.53
C ARG A 342 15.13 -15.04 -23.16
N GLY A 343 14.21 -14.88 -22.21
CA GLY A 343 14.29 -15.44 -20.85
C GLY A 343 14.49 -14.39 -19.77
N GLU A 344 14.85 -14.87 -18.57
CA GLU A 344 15.16 -14.04 -17.40
C GLU A 344 16.35 -13.13 -17.68
N ARG A 345 16.28 -11.87 -17.25
CA ARG A 345 17.39 -10.92 -17.35
C ARG A 345 17.43 -9.90 -16.21
N HIS A 346 18.53 -9.15 -16.16
CA HIS A 346 18.70 -8.06 -15.21
C HIS A 346 17.79 -6.86 -15.54
N TRP A 347 17.31 -6.16 -14.51
CA TRP A 347 16.28 -5.12 -14.65
C TRP A 347 16.82 -3.73 -14.99
N LEU A 348 18.13 -3.46 -14.84
CA LEU A 348 18.74 -2.18 -15.19
C LEU A 348 19.62 -2.35 -16.43
N ARG A 349 19.32 -1.63 -17.51
CA ARG A 349 20.08 -1.73 -18.76
C ARG A 349 20.23 -0.39 -19.48
N VAL A 350 21.17 -0.38 -20.41
CA VAL A 350 21.32 0.66 -21.44
C VAL A 350 21.17 0.04 -22.82
N SER A 351 20.42 0.69 -23.69
CA SER A 351 20.27 0.34 -25.11
C SER A 351 20.81 1.45 -25.99
N TYR A 352 21.49 1.08 -27.07
CA TYR A 352 22.16 2.03 -27.95
C TYR A 352 22.33 1.44 -29.35
N VAL A 353 22.58 2.30 -30.33
CA VAL A 353 23.02 1.88 -31.67
C VAL A 353 24.53 2.06 -31.72
N GLY A 354 25.25 1.00 -32.06
CA GLY A 354 26.70 1.00 -32.20
C GLY A 354 27.14 0.26 -33.48
N ILE A 355 28.44 0.26 -33.75
CA ILE A 355 29.00 -0.53 -34.84
C ILE A 355 29.25 -1.96 -34.32
N GLY A 356 28.49 -2.92 -34.83
CA GLY A 356 28.62 -4.33 -34.47
C GLY A 356 29.87 -4.99 -35.06
N GLN A 357 30.08 -6.27 -34.75
CA GLN A 357 31.28 -7.02 -35.19
C GLN A 357 31.44 -7.08 -36.72
N ARG A 358 30.35 -6.90 -37.47
CA ARG A 358 30.34 -6.91 -38.94
C ARG A 358 30.55 -5.53 -39.56
N GLY A 359 30.86 -4.49 -38.76
CA GLY A 359 31.03 -3.12 -39.25
C GLY A 359 29.72 -2.40 -39.60
N MET A 360 28.56 -2.98 -39.23
CA MET A 360 27.23 -2.44 -39.52
C MET A 360 26.61 -1.86 -38.25
N ALA A 361 25.69 -0.90 -38.42
CA ALA A 361 24.93 -0.34 -37.30
C ALA A 361 23.96 -1.40 -36.74
N GLU A 362 24.07 -1.69 -35.46
CA GLU A 362 23.28 -2.71 -34.77
C GLU A 362 22.72 -2.14 -33.46
N GLU A 363 21.50 -2.53 -33.09
CA GLU A 363 20.97 -2.27 -31.74
C GLU A 363 21.66 -3.21 -30.75
N MET A 364 22.26 -2.61 -29.73
CA MET A 364 23.00 -3.29 -28.68
C MET A 364 22.38 -2.99 -27.33
N GLU A 365 22.57 -3.90 -26.38
CA GLU A 365 22.16 -3.70 -24.99
C GLU A 365 23.24 -4.20 -24.03
N ASN A 366 23.46 -3.43 -22.96
CA ASN A 366 24.33 -3.82 -21.86
C ASN A 366 23.54 -3.76 -20.55
N PHE A 367 23.73 -4.76 -19.69
CA PHE A 367 23.20 -4.72 -18.33
C PHE A 367 24.12 -3.90 -17.43
N LEU A 368 23.53 -3.23 -16.45
CA LEU A 368 24.23 -2.30 -15.56
C LEU A 368 24.10 -2.80 -14.12
N GLY A 369 25.21 -2.94 -13.40
CA GLY A 369 25.18 -3.34 -12.00
C GLY A 369 24.65 -4.75 -11.73
N GLU A 370 24.93 -5.71 -12.63
CA GLU A 370 24.54 -7.11 -12.48
C GLU A 370 25.00 -7.72 -11.14
N GLY A 371 24.25 -8.69 -10.61
CA GLY A 371 24.57 -9.36 -9.34
C GLY A 371 23.76 -8.81 -8.15
N ASP A 372 24.43 -8.51 -7.03
CA ASP A 372 23.78 -7.96 -5.82
C ASP A 372 23.40 -6.48 -6.05
N PRO A 373 22.11 -6.14 -6.20
CA PRO A 373 21.70 -4.78 -6.53
C PRO A 373 22.04 -3.77 -5.41
N TYR A 374 22.10 -4.22 -4.15
CA TYR A 374 22.51 -3.35 -3.05
C TYR A 374 23.95 -2.90 -3.19
N ARG A 375 24.84 -3.81 -3.59
CA ARG A 375 26.26 -3.51 -3.76
C ARG A 375 26.50 -2.74 -5.06
N ASN A 376 25.95 -3.25 -6.16
CA ASN A 376 26.38 -2.86 -7.49
C ASN A 376 25.59 -1.69 -8.06
N ILE A 377 24.41 -1.37 -7.53
CA ILE A 377 23.56 -0.26 -7.99
C ILE A 377 23.33 0.76 -6.87
N TYR A 378 22.85 0.29 -5.71
CA TYR A 378 22.36 1.19 -4.66
C TYR A 378 23.50 1.82 -3.85
N LEU A 379 24.51 1.02 -3.46
CA LEU A 379 25.73 1.48 -2.78
C LEU A 379 26.87 1.80 -3.75
N ASN A 380 26.60 1.87 -5.06
CA ASN A 380 27.63 2.23 -6.02
C ASN A 380 28.03 3.70 -5.85
N ASN A 381 29.21 3.95 -5.27
CA ASN A 381 29.80 5.27 -5.05
C ASN A 381 30.95 5.55 -6.05
N SER A 382 30.92 4.92 -7.22
CA SER A 382 31.91 5.15 -8.27
C SER A 382 31.51 6.35 -9.16
N ALA A 383 32.25 6.54 -10.25
CA ALA A 383 31.92 7.50 -11.32
C ALA A 383 30.88 6.96 -12.33
N ASP A 384 30.31 5.78 -12.08
CA ASP A 384 29.29 5.19 -12.95
C ASP A 384 28.06 6.08 -13.04
N TRP A 385 27.75 6.58 -14.23
CA TRP A 385 26.64 7.51 -14.48
C TRP A 385 25.25 6.93 -14.17
N TRP A 386 25.15 5.60 -14.10
CA TRP A 386 23.94 4.83 -13.84
C TRP A 386 23.77 4.42 -12.37
N LYS A 387 24.64 4.87 -11.46
CA LYS A 387 24.45 4.64 -10.03
C LYS A 387 23.11 5.21 -9.52
N LEU A 388 22.56 4.65 -8.45
CA LEU A 388 21.26 5.08 -7.92
C LEU A 388 21.31 6.51 -7.36
N ILE A 389 22.32 6.80 -6.53
CA ILE A 389 22.40 8.04 -5.76
C ILE A 389 23.56 8.90 -6.25
N ARG A 390 23.26 10.17 -6.43
CA ARG A 390 24.26 11.24 -6.53
C ARG A 390 24.51 11.80 -5.14
N GLU A 391 25.76 11.78 -4.68
CA GLU A 391 26.15 12.16 -3.33
C GLU A 391 25.76 13.61 -3.02
N ASP A 392 25.90 14.47 -4.03
CA ASP A 392 25.57 15.90 -3.98
C ASP A 392 24.06 16.17 -3.98
N LEU A 393 23.19 15.17 -3.87
CA LEU A 393 21.73 15.36 -3.73
C LEU A 393 21.20 14.82 -2.40
N ILE A 394 22.04 14.17 -1.58
CA ILE A 394 21.61 13.51 -0.34
C ILE A 394 21.17 14.51 0.72
N ASP A 395 21.93 15.59 0.93
CA ASP A 395 21.66 16.54 2.03
C ASP A 395 21.66 18.02 1.60
N PRO A 396 20.65 18.47 0.82
CA PRO A 396 20.51 19.88 0.50
C PRO A 396 20.22 20.76 1.74
N ALA A 397 19.44 20.29 2.73
CA ALA A 397 19.14 21.07 3.93
C ALA A 397 20.38 21.33 4.79
N GLY A 398 21.19 20.30 5.04
CA GLY A 398 22.43 20.47 5.80
C GLY A 398 23.44 21.40 5.10
N ARG A 399 23.43 21.45 3.77
CA ARG A 399 24.23 22.40 2.98
C ARG A 399 23.75 23.83 3.13
N GLU A 400 22.44 24.09 2.97
CA GLU A 400 21.85 25.41 3.22
C GLU A 400 22.13 25.90 4.64
N ASP A 401 21.95 25.03 5.66
CA ASP A 401 22.18 25.36 7.06
C ASP A 401 23.66 25.73 7.31
N SER A 402 24.58 24.98 6.69
CA SER A 402 26.02 25.26 6.77
C SER A 402 26.41 26.56 6.08
N GLU A 403 25.80 26.88 4.94
CA GLU A 403 26.01 28.15 4.23
C GLU A 403 25.47 29.34 5.01
N HIS A 404 24.30 29.23 5.63
CA HIS A 404 23.74 30.26 6.51
C HIS A 404 24.61 30.47 7.76
N ALA A 405 25.05 29.40 8.43
CA ALA A 405 25.92 29.52 9.61
C ALA A 405 27.25 30.22 9.31
N LYS A 406 27.83 29.97 8.12
CA LYS A 406 29.04 30.67 7.64
C LYS A 406 28.78 32.16 7.40
N LYS A 407 27.63 32.51 6.80
CA LYS A 407 27.23 33.92 6.59
C LYS A 407 27.00 34.66 7.90
N ASP A 408 26.42 33.99 8.90
CA ASP A 408 26.13 34.55 10.22
C ASP A 408 27.34 34.63 11.16
N GLY A 409 28.53 34.21 10.72
CA GLY A 409 29.74 34.15 11.56
C GLY A 409 29.66 33.12 12.70
N LYS A 410 28.64 32.27 12.72
CA LYS A 410 28.42 31.21 13.72
C LYS A 410 29.16 29.94 13.31
N VAL A 411 30.48 30.02 13.15
CA VAL A 411 31.31 28.81 13.00
C VAL A 411 31.52 28.21 14.39
N THR A 412 30.54 27.48 14.90
CA THR A 412 30.80 26.58 16.03
C THR A 412 31.59 25.40 15.50
N ALA A 413 32.80 25.20 16.02
CA ALA A 413 33.58 24.00 15.78
C ALA A 413 32.77 22.80 16.32
N ALA A 414 32.02 22.12 15.43
CA ALA A 414 31.35 20.89 15.78
C ALA A 414 32.42 19.93 16.33
N LYS A 415 32.27 19.50 17.59
CA LYS A 415 33.24 18.64 18.30
C LYS A 415 33.50 17.30 17.59
N THR A 416 32.67 16.94 16.62
CA THR A 416 32.84 15.81 15.70
C THR A 416 32.42 16.23 14.30
N ARG A 417 33.22 15.87 13.28
CA ARG A 417 32.84 16.06 11.88
C ARG A 417 31.66 15.11 11.59
N PRO A 418 30.52 15.57 11.08
CA PRO A 418 29.44 14.67 10.70
C PRO A 418 29.94 13.67 9.67
N ALA A 419 29.46 12.42 9.77
CA ALA A 419 29.79 11.38 8.79
C ALA A 419 29.43 11.87 7.37
N PRO A 420 30.22 11.55 6.33
CA PRO A 420 29.89 11.86 4.94
C PRO A 420 28.44 11.52 4.57
N ASP A 421 27.83 12.32 3.71
CA ASP A 421 26.42 12.17 3.33
C ASP A 421 26.12 10.77 2.78
N PHE A 422 27.03 10.24 1.96
CA PHE A 422 26.93 8.87 1.44
C PHE A 422 26.97 7.81 2.54
N ASP A 423 27.76 7.99 3.60
CA ASP A 423 27.80 7.06 4.73
C ASP A 423 26.50 7.07 5.53
N ARG A 424 25.83 8.24 5.62
CA ARG A 424 24.49 8.34 6.22
C ARG A 424 23.47 7.58 5.36
N TYR A 425 23.45 7.83 4.05
CA TYR A 425 22.63 7.09 3.10
C TYR A 425 22.87 5.58 3.17
N ALA A 426 24.13 5.14 3.20
CA ALA A 426 24.49 3.72 3.27
C ALA A 426 23.95 3.04 4.54
N ARG A 427 23.92 3.75 5.68
CA ARG A 427 23.28 3.27 6.91
C ARG A 427 21.76 3.17 6.76
N THR A 428 21.12 4.15 6.15
CA THR A 428 19.67 4.12 5.86
C THR A 428 19.32 2.95 4.95
N LEU A 429 20.06 2.75 3.85
CA LEU A 429 19.87 1.63 2.94
C LEU A 429 20.14 0.27 3.62
N LYS A 430 21.08 0.20 4.56
CA LYS A 430 21.33 -1.03 5.34
C LYS A 430 20.08 -1.44 6.15
N ILE A 431 19.28 -0.49 6.62
CA ILE A 431 18.00 -0.78 7.28
C ILE A 431 17.05 -1.44 6.28
N ALA A 432 16.87 -0.85 5.09
CA ALA A 432 16.02 -1.40 4.03
C ALA A 432 16.47 -2.80 3.58
N ARG A 433 17.78 -3.00 3.38
CA ARG A 433 18.37 -4.32 3.07
C ARG A 433 18.07 -5.35 4.15
N SER A 434 18.21 -4.97 5.41
CA SER A 434 17.95 -5.87 6.55
C SER A 434 16.47 -6.22 6.64
N PHE A 435 15.59 -5.27 6.34
CA PHE A 435 14.15 -5.49 6.24
C PHE A 435 13.79 -6.47 5.11
N HIS A 436 14.32 -6.29 3.89
CA HIS A 436 14.06 -7.22 2.78
C HIS A 436 14.46 -8.66 3.13
N LYS A 437 15.64 -8.85 3.75
CA LYS A 437 16.06 -10.16 4.26
C LYS A 437 15.15 -10.72 5.36
N GLN A 438 14.60 -9.85 6.22
CA GLN A 438 13.72 -10.27 7.29
C GLN A 438 12.39 -10.85 6.77
N ILE A 439 11.87 -10.34 5.64
CA ILE A 439 10.58 -10.75 5.08
C ILE A 439 10.69 -11.66 3.86
N GLU A 440 11.89 -11.91 3.35
CA GLU A 440 12.18 -12.81 2.22
C GLU A 440 11.40 -14.12 2.36
N ASP A 441 10.55 -14.41 1.36
CA ASP A 441 9.71 -15.62 1.27
C ASP A 441 8.79 -15.89 2.47
N ARG A 442 8.62 -14.93 3.38
CA ARG A 442 7.79 -15.05 4.58
C ARG A 442 6.44 -14.37 4.39
N TYR A 443 5.41 -15.19 4.50
CA TYR A 443 4.00 -14.82 4.39
C TYR A 443 3.21 -15.51 5.51
N HIS A 444 2.07 -14.93 5.87
CA HIS A 444 1.14 -15.63 6.76
C HIS A 444 0.57 -16.86 6.02
N PRO A 445 0.42 -18.04 6.66
CA PRO A 445 0.00 -19.26 5.97
C PRO A 445 -1.42 -19.16 5.39
N ASN A 446 -2.28 -18.34 6.01
CA ASN A 446 -3.62 -18.04 5.51
C ASN A 446 -3.66 -16.68 4.80
N THR A 447 -2.95 -16.57 3.67
CA THR A 447 -2.90 -15.33 2.88
C THR A 447 -3.61 -15.48 1.55
N TYR A 448 -4.35 -14.45 1.17
CA TYR A 448 -4.91 -14.24 -0.15
C TYR A 448 -4.32 -12.96 -0.72
N ALA A 449 -4.16 -12.87 -2.04
CA ALA A 449 -3.61 -11.67 -2.65
C ALA A 449 -4.19 -11.42 -4.04
N TYR A 450 -4.19 -10.17 -4.47
CA TYR A 450 -4.45 -9.79 -5.86
C TYR A 450 -3.44 -8.75 -6.35
N TYR A 451 -3.21 -8.73 -7.67
CA TYR A 451 -2.32 -7.79 -8.33
C TYR A 451 -2.79 -7.53 -9.76
N ALA A 452 -2.36 -6.41 -10.34
CA ALA A 452 -2.58 -6.15 -11.76
C ALA A 452 -1.40 -6.63 -12.61
N ALA A 453 -1.73 -7.11 -13.79
CA ALA A 453 -0.82 -7.42 -14.87
C ALA A 453 -1.45 -6.95 -16.19
N ASP A 454 -1.94 -5.71 -16.17
CA ASP A 454 -2.63 -5.10 -17.29
C ASP A 454 -1.63 -4.47 -18.25
N GLY A 455 -1.66 -4.89 -19.52
CA GLY A 455 -0.81 -4.33 -20.58
C GLY A 455 -1.18 -2.90 -20.98
N GLN A 456 -2.29 -2.36 -20.47
CA GLN A 456 -2.69 -0.96 -20.64
C GLN A 456 -2.28 -0.08 -19.44
N GLN A 457 -1.86 -0.69 -18.32
CA GLN A 457 -1.36 0.00 -17.12
C GLN A 457 0.13 -0.28 -16.97
N LEU A 458 0.92 0.30 -17.89
CA LEU A 458 2.34 0.01 -18.00
C LEU A 458 3.10 0.45 -16.74
N ALA A 459 3.99 -0.43 -16.28
CA ALA A 459 4.91 -0.17 -15.17
C ALA A 459 6.36 -0.43 -15.61
N TRP A 460 7.30 0.17 -14.88
CA TRP A 460 8.72 -0.15 -15.03
C TRP A 460 9.00 -1.54 -14.46
N ASN A 461 8.82 -2.57 -15.27
CA ASN A 461 9.36 -3.90 -15.00
C ASN A 461 10.87 -3.99 -15.24
N GLU A 462 11.42 -3.01 -15.94
CA GLU A 462 12.84 -2.75 -16.10
C GLU A 462 13.10 -1.26 -16.27
N ILE A 463 14.34 -0.84 -16.07
CA ILE A 463 14.84 0.49 -16.40
C ILE A 463 15.73 0.35 -17.64
N ASN A 464 15.39 1.10 -18.69
CA ASN A 464 16.18 1.19 -19.89
C ASN A 464 16.62 2.64 -20.11
N TRP A 465 17.93 2.89 -20.11
CA TRP A 465 18.50 4.12 -20.65
C TRP A 465 18.75 3.95 -22.13
N LYS A 466 18.17 4.79 -22.99
CA LYS A 466 18.37 4.70 -24.44
C LYS A 466 19.29 5.82 -24.92
N CYS A 467 20.45 5.46 -25.46
CA CYS A 467 21.38 6.42 -26.05
C CYS A 467 21.04 6.65 -27.52
N LYS A 468 20.92 7.93 -27.92
CA LYS A 468 20.62 8.32 -29.31
C LYS A 468 21.39 9.59 -29.72
N PRO A 469 21.74 9.74 -31.01
CA PRO A 469 21.77 8.70 -32.05
C PRO A 469 22.95 7.73 -31.82
N MET A 470 23.49 7.08 -32.86
CA MET A 470 24.59 6.12 -32.76
C MET A 470 25.74 6.62 -31.86
N VAL A 471 26.21 5.74 -30.96
CA VAL A 471 27.30 6.02 -30.02
C VAL A 471 28.58 5.31 -30.48
N PRO A 472 29.77 5.90 -30.23
CA PRO A 472 31.02 5.36 -30.76
C PRO A 472 31.61 4.22 -29.91
N GLY A 473 30.99 3.86 -28.78
CA GLY A 473 31.48 2.78 -27.91
C GLY A 473 30.49 2.36 -26.83
N ASP A 474 30.96 1.50 -25.93
CA ASP A 474 30.18 0.94 -24.82
C ASP A 474 29.79 2.00 -23.78
N PRO A 475 28.48 2.30 -23.60
CA PRO A 475 28.03 3.31 -22.64
C PRO A 475 28.39 2.99 -21.19
N THR A 476 28.67 1.73 -20.83
CA THR A 476 29.10 1.37 -19.46
C THR A 476 30.45 1.97 -19.09
N LYS A 477 31.26 2.36 -20.08
CA LYS A 477 32.58 2.97 -19.91
C LYS A 477 32.58 4.49 -20.14
N ALA A 478 31.43 5.06 -20.47
CA ALA A 478 31.30 6.49 -20.77
C ALA A 478 31.36 7.33 -19.48
N GLN A 479 31.88 8.55 -19.60
CA GLN A 479 31.97 9.49 -18.48
C GLN A 479 30.73 10.38 -18.43
N LEU A 480 30.17 10.59 -17.24
CA LEU A 480 29.09 11.56 -17.06
C LEU A 480 29.62 12.98 -17.29
N VAL A 481 28.99 13.72 -18.21
CA VAL A 481 29.25 15.14 -18.45
C VAL A 481 28.22 15.98 -17.72
N ALA A 482 26.94 15.67 -17.93
CA ALA A 482 25.81 16.36 -17.32
C ALA A 482 24.65 15.39 -17.05
N ASP A 483 23.84 15.70 -16.04
CA ASP A 483 22.60 14.99 -15.71
C ASP A 483 21.56 16.09 -15.41
N ASP A 484 20.48 16.09 -16.18
CA ASP A 484 19.41 17.10 -16.09
C ASP A 484 18.48 16.88 -14.89
N LEU A 485 18.69 15.80 -14.13
CA LEU A 485 17.89 15.37 -12.98
C LEU A 485 16.44 14.97 -13.32
N ASN A 486 16.10 14.89 -14.61
CA ASN A 486 14.76 14.58 -15.13
C ASN A 486 14.78 13.38 -16.09
N GLY A 487 15.86 12.60 -16.10
CA GLY A 487 15.98 11.37 -16.87
C GLY A 487 16.76 11.50 -18.17
N MET A 488 17.55 12.56 -18.37
CA MET A 488 18.51 12.68 -19.46
C MET A 488 19.92 12.89 -18.92
N VAL A 489 20.84 12.05 -19.38
CA VAL A 489 22.28 12.19 -19.12
C VAL A 489 23.04 12.48 -20.41
N GLU A 490 24.03 13.35 -20.33
CA GLU A 490 25.03 13.56 -21.37
C GLU A 490 26.28 12.76 -21.00
N LEU A 491 26.67 11.84 -21.88
CA LEU A 491 27.78 10.94 -21.69
C LEU A 491 28.87 11.20 -22.72
N ARG A 492 30.12 11.24 -22.27
CA ARG A 492 31.31 11.36 -23.10
C ARG A 492 31.90 9.99 -23.40
N PHE A 493 32.11 9.71 -24.68
CA PHE A 493 32.74 8.52 -25.21
C PHE A 493 34.09 8.91 -25.82
N GLY A 494 35.17 8.22 -25.42
CA GLY A 494 36.53 8.35 -25.98
C GLY A 494 36.91 9.69 -26.64
N GLY A 495 37.44 10.66 -25.88
CA GLY A 495 37.77 12.00 -26.41
C GLY A 495 36.64 13.01 -26.17
N GLU A 496 36.27 13.81 -27.18
CA GLU A 496 35.27 14.89 -27.10
C GLU A 496 33.85 14.51 -27.57
N ASP A 497 33.59 13.22 -27.84
CA ASP A 497 32.30 12.75 -28.36
C ASP A 497 31.24 12.63 -27.26
N ASN A 498 30.35 13.63 -27.16
CA ASN A 498 29.22 13.60 -26.23
C ASN A 498 27.94 13.05 -26.90
N ARG A 499 27.17 12.23 -26.17
CA ARG A 499 25.87 11.71 -26.60
C ARG A 499 24.88 11.70 -25.46
N TYR A 500 23.59 11.85 -25.78
CA TYR A 500 22.53 11.81 -24.78
C TYR A 500 21.99 10.39 -24.61
N CYS A 501 21.77 10.00 -23.36
CA CYS A 501 21.02 8.81 -22.99
C CYS A 501 19.81 9.20 -22.15
N ILE A 502 18.63 8.70 -22.54
CA ILE A 502 17.35 9.11 -21.97
C ILE A 502 16.70 7.89 -21.31
N LEU A 503 16.27 8.03 -20.07
CA LEU A 503 15.50 7.02 -19.36
C LEU A 503 14.15 6.83 -20.05
N GLN A 504 13.84 5.58 -20.42
CA GLN A 504 12.61 5.25 -21.14
C GLN A 504 11.43 4.98 -20.18
N ASP A 505 10.22 5.17 -20.68
CA ASP A 505 8.99 4.82 -19.97
C ASP A 505 8.88 3.33 -19.69
N GLY A 506 8.07 2.98 -18.69
CA GLY A 506 7.76 1.60 -18.36
C GLY A 506 7.01 0.91 -19.49
N THR A 507 7.41 -0.33 -19.80
CA THR A 507 6.80 -1.12 -20.90
C THR A 507 6.18 -2.42 -20.44
N GLY A 508 6.36 -2.79 -19.17
CA GLY A 508 5.84 -4.04 -18.62
C GLY A 508 4.38 -3.92 -18.16
N PRO A 509 3.59 -4.99 -18.20
CA PRO A 509 2.26 -4.99 -17.62
C PRO A 509 2.32 -4.78 -16.10
N GLY A 510 1.34 -4.09 -15.53
CA GLY A 510 1.29 -3.79 -14.10
C GLY A 510 0.03 -3.04 -13.71
N ASP A 511 0.15 -2.16 -12.71
CA ASP A 511 -0.87 -1.21 -12.26
C ASP A 511 -0.41 0.27 -12.39
N GLY A 512 0.59 0.53 -13.23
CA GLY A 512 1.22 1.85 -13.33
C GLY A 512 2.32 2.15 -12.30
N THR A 513 2.46 1.34 -11.23
CA THR A 513 3.56 1.48 -10.25
C THR A 513 4.29 0.17 -10.01
N VAL A 514 3.55 -0.91 -9.74
CA VAL A 514 4.07 -2.24 -9.46
C VAL A 514 4.00 -3.07 -10.72
N PRO A 515 5.15 -3.56 -11.23
CA PRO A 515 5.16 -4.43 -12.37
C PRO A 515 4.67 -5.84 -11.99
N ALA A 516 4.08 -6.54 -12.97
CA ALA A 516 3.48 -7.86 -12.79
C ALA A 516 4.44 -8.88 -12.15
N GLU A 517 5.74 -8.76 -12.40
CA GLU A 517 6.81 -9.58 -11.82
C GLU A 517 6.82 -9.53 -10.29
N SER A 518 6.70 -8.31 -9.73
CA SER A 518 6.66 -8.12 -8.28
C SER A 518 5.32 -8.54 -7.70
N GLY A 519 4.23 -8.21 -8.38
CA GLY A 519 2.87 -8.58 -7.96
C GLY A 519 2.61 -10.09 -7.98
N ALA A 520 3.27 -10.83 -8.88
CA ALA A 520 3.13 -12.28 -9.01
C ALA A 520 3.96 -13.07 -7.98
N ALA A 521 4.98 -12.46 -7.40
CA ALA A 521 5.93 -13.12 -6.50
C ALA A 521 5.31 -13.84 -5.28
N PRO A 522 4.18 -13.39 -4.70
CA PRO A 522 3.53 -14.11 -3.59
C PRO A 522 2.99 -15.50 -3.97
N LYS A 523 2.86 -15.84 -5.27
CA LYS A 523 2.18 -17.06 -5.74
C LYS A 523 2.53 -18.35 -4.97
N PRO A 524 3.80 -18.72 -4.72
CA PRO A 524 4.09 -19.98 -4.01
C PRO A 524 3.71 -19.95 -2.53
N PHE A 525 3.55 -18.77 -1.92
CA PHE A 525 3.40 -18.61 -0.47
C PHE A 525 1.97 -18.33 0.01
N VAL A 526 1.05 -17.99 -0.90
CA VAL A 526 -0.33 -17.59 -0.58
C VAL A 526 -1.34 -18.70 -0.91
N VAL A 527 -2.48 -18.76 -0.23
CA VAL A 527 -3.55 -19.74 -0.49
C VAL A 527 -4.16 -19.53 -1.89
N GLN A 528 -4.36 -18.28 -2.30
CA GLN A 528 -4.85 -17.92 -3.63
C GLN A 528 -4.25 -16.58 -4.05
N LEU A 529 -3.93 -16.48 -5.35
CA LEU A 529 -3.46 -15.25 -5.97
C LEU A 529 -4.37 -14.93 -7.17
N PHE A 530 -4.85 -13.70 -7.24
CA PHE A 530 -5.72 -13.21 -8.32
C PHE A 530 -4.93 -12.25 -9.22
N LYS A 531 -4.79 -12.61 -10.50
CA LYS A 531 -4.11 -11.80 -11.53
C LYS A 531 -5.15 -11.06 -12.36
N HIS A 532 -5.24 -9.75 -12.20
CA HIS A 532 -6.14 -8.91 -12.98
C HIS A 532 -5.39 -8.36 -14.21
N GLU A 533 -5.74 -8.86 -15.39
CA GLU A 533 -5.02 -8.60 -16.65
C GLU A 533 -5.61 -7.47 -17.51
N GLY A 534 -6.54 -6.69 -16.95
CA GLY A 534 -7.21 -5.61 -17.65
C GLY A 534 -8.28 -6.03 -18.67
N LYS A 535 -8.83 -5.02 -19.35
CA LYS A 535 -10.03 -5.14 -20.20
C LYS A 535 -9.86 -6.12 -21.36
N LEU A 536 -8.65 -6.21 -21.91
CA LEU A 536 -8.31 -7.13 -23.00
C LEU A 536 -8.44 -8.62 -22.62
N ARG A 537 -8.45 -8.92 -21.32
CA ARG A 537 -8.67 -10.27 -20.76
C ARG A 537 -9.97 -10.36 -19.97
N SER A 538 -10.91 -9.44 -20.22
CA SER A 538 -12.21 -9.37 -19.53
C SER A 538 -12.10 -9.14 -18.02
N HIS A 539 -10.99 -8.57 -17.56
CA HIS A 539 -10.84 -8.07 -16.20
C HIS A 539 -11.08 -6.55 -16.16
N GLU A 540 -11.45 -6.01 -15.00
CA GLU A 540 -11.44 -4.56 -14.79
C GLU A 540 -9.98 -4.06 -14.82
N SER A 541 -9.79 -2.85 -15.35
CA SER A 541 -8.51 -2.15 -15.35
C SER A 541 -8.55 -1.06 -14.28
N TYR A 542 -7.45 -0.91 -13.54
CA TYR A 542 -7.32 0.08 -12.48
C TYR A 542 -5.85 0.48 -12.32
N ASP A 543 -5.60 1.70 -11.87
CA ASP A 543 -4.28 2.12 -11.44
C ASP A 543 -4.00 1.66 -10.00
N HIS A 544 -2.73 1.74 -9.62
CA HIS A 544 -2.25 1.31 -8.30
C HIS A 544 -2.98 2.01 -7.14
N GLN A 545 -3.16 3.33 -7.20
CA GLN A 545 -3.65 4.14 -6.08
C GLN A 545 -5.11 3.83 -5.77
N PHE A 546 -5.92 3.61 -6.81
CA PHE A 546 -7.36 3.38 -6.71
C PHE A 546 -7.76 1.92 -6.97
N SER A 547 -6.83 0.97 -6.77
CA SER A 547 -7.07 -0.46 -7.05
C SER A 547 -8.29 -1.04 -6.32
N TYR A 548 -8.59 -0.55 -5.12
CA TYR A 548 -9.75 -0.94 -4.32
C TYR A 548 -11.09 -0.33 -4.78
N ASN A 549 -11.09 0.60 -5.73
CA ASN A 549 -12.33 1.11 -6.36
C ASN A 549 -12.84 0.15 -7.44
N ALA A 550 -12.00 -0.77 -7.94
CA ALA A 550 -12.41 -1.78 -8.90
C ALA A 550 -13.25 -2.88 -8.23
N ALA A 551 -14.39 -3.20 -8.81
CA ALA A 551 -15.32 -4.16 -8.24
C ALA A 551 -14.75 -5.59 -8.26
N ILE A 552 -13.85 -5.93 -9.19
CA ILE A 552 -13.09 -7.18 -9.16
C ILE A 552 -12.20 -7.29 -7.90
N SER A 553 -11.50 -6.21 -7.53
CA SER A 553 -10.62 -6.16 -6.34
C SER A 553 -11.44 -6.27 -5.05
N GLN A 554 -12.59 -5.60 -5.00
CA GLN A 554 -13.52 -5.68 -3.88
C GLN A 554 -14.10 -7.09 -3.74
N ALA A 555 -14.51 -7.71 -4.85
CA ALA A 555 -15.06 -9.07 -4.89
C ALA A 555 -14.06 -10.10 -4.34
N VAL A 556 -12.81 -10.08 -4.81
CA VAL A 556 -11.78 -11.01 -4.33
C VAL A 556 -11.40 -10.73 -2.87
N THR A 557 -11.51 -9.48 -2.40
CA THR A 557 -11.25 -9.12 -1.00
C THR A 557 -12.30 -9.72 -0.06
N LEU A 558 -13.59 -9.49 -0.35
CA LEU A 558 -14.71 -10.07 0.43
C LEU A 558 -14.69 -11.60 0.38
N TYR A 559 -14.47 -12.17 -0.81
CA TYR A 559 -14.28 -13.61 -0.98
C TYR A 559 -13.19 -14.15 -0.05
N SER A 560 -12.03 -13.48 -0.03
CA SER A 560 -10.87 -13.91 0.75
C SER A 560 -11.14 -13.84 2.26
N ILE A 561 -11.80 -12.79 2.74
CA ILE A 561 -12.20 -12.65 4.15
C ILE A 561 -13.07 -13.84 4.59
N VAL A 562 -14.09 -14.18 3.80
CA VAL A 562 -14.99 -15.31 4.10
C VAL A 562 -14.23 -16.64 4.06
N ARG A 563 -13.31 -16.83 3.10
CA ARG A 563 -12.48 -18.03 3.05
C ARG A 563 -11.55 -18.17 4.26
N ILE A 564 -10.95 -17.06 4.70
CA ILE A 564 -10.10 -17.00 5.90
C ILE A 564 -10.90 -17.48 7.12
N VAL A 565 -12.09 -16.90 7.33
CA VAL A 565 -12.98 -17.26 8.44
C VAL A 565 -13.38 -18.72 8.39
N ASN A 566 -13.87 -19.22 7.26
CA ASN A 566 -14.36 -20.59 7.16
C ASN A 566 -13.27 -21.65 7.33
N SER A 567 -12.02 -21.30 7.05
CA SER A 567 -10.86 -22.19 7.27
C SER A 567 -10.36 -22.20 8.72
N SER A 568 -10.74 -21.21 9.54
CA SER A 568 -10.17 -20.99 10.88
C SER A 568 -10.73 -21.88 11.99
N GLY A 569 -11.92 -22.46 11.77
CA GLY A 569 -12.62 -23.23 12.79
C GLY A 569 -13.14 -22.42 13.98
N LEU A 570 -13.16 -21.08 13.91
CA LEU A 570 -13.68 -20.20 14.99
C LEU A 570 -15.10 -20.60 15.43
N LEU A 571 -15.95 -20.94 14.46
CA LEU A 571 -17.35 -21.33 14.68
C LEU A 571 -17.53 -22.80 15.10
N ARG A 572 -16.46 -23.60 15.11
CA ARG A 572 -16.50 -24.98 15.63
C ARG A 572 -16.18 -25.04 17.13
N LYS A 573 -15.72 -23.93 17.72
CA LYS A 573 -15.31 -23.81 19.13
C LYS A 573 -16.34 -23.05 19.99
N SER A 574 -17.43 -22.56 19.39
CA SER A 574 -18.52 -21.83 20.05
C SER A 574 -19.62 -22.76 20.56
#